data_AF-A0A3M1NYG0-F1
#
_entry.id   AF-A0A3M1NYG0-F1
#
_cell.length_a   1.000
_cell.length_b   1.000
_cell.length_c   1.000
_cell.angle_alpha   90.00
_cell.angle_beta   90.00
_cell.angle_gamma   90.00
#
_symmetry.space_group_name_H-M   'P 1'
#
loop_
_entity.id
_entity.type
_entity.pdbx_description
1 polymer ?
#
loop_
_entity_poly.entity_id
_entity_poly.type
_entity_poly.pdbx_seq_one_letter_code
_entity_poly.pdbx_strand_id
1 'polypeptide(L)'
;ELGSRYALVYANSAQLEELGSRYALVYANSAQLEELGSRYALVYANSAQLEELGSRYALVYANSAQLEELGSRYALVYANSAQLEELGSRYALVYANSAQLEELGSRYALVYANSAQLEELGSRYALVYANSAQLEELGSRYALVYANSAQLTK
;
A
#
# COMPACT_ATOMS: atom_id res chain seq x y z
N GLU A 1 -20.87 -11.16 -0.13
CA GLU A 1 -21.02 -10.16 -1.22
C GLU A 1 -22.04 -9.02 -0.97
N LEU A 2 -21.57 -7.87 -0.46
CA LEU A 2 -22.32 -6.60 -0.47
C LEU A 2 -22.24 -5.93 -1.86
N GLY A 3 -22.73 -6.63 -2.89
CA GLY A 3 -22.65 -6.23 -4.31
C GLY A 3 -23.45 -4.96 -4.63
N SER A 4 -22.88 -3.79 -4.36
CA SER A 4 -23.54 -2.50 -4.49
C SER A 4 -22.79 -1.61 -5.49
N ARG A 5 -23.51 -0.69 -6.15
CA ARG A 5 -22.84 0.32 -6.97
C ARG A 5 -21.93 1.21 -6.11
N TYR A 6 -22.33 1.48 -4.87
CA TYR A 6 -21.61 2.28 -3.90
C TYR A 6 -21.65 1.56 -2.56
N ALA A 7 -20.49 1.32 -1.97
CA ALA A 7 -20.33 0.81 -0.63
C ALA A 7 -19.72 1.89 0.26
N LEU A 8 -20.37 2.12 1.41
CA LEU A 8 -19.82 2.90 2.51
C LEU A 8 -19.78 1.98 3.72
N VAL A 9 -18.59 1.69 4.22
CA VAL A 9 -18.38 0.77 5.34
C VAL A 9 -17.66 1.50 6.47
N TYR A 10 -18.23 1.34 7.67
CA TYR A 10 -17.58 1.70 8.93
C TYR A 10 -17.42 0.41 9.74
N ALA A 11 -16.19 -0.08 9.84
CA ALA A 11 -15.82 -1.25 10.62
C ALA A 11 -15.04 -0.79 11.85
N ASN A 12 -15.57 -1.09 13.04
CA ASN A 12 -14.89 -0.85 14.30
C ASN A 12 -14.93 -2.14 15.11
N SER A 13 -13.77 -2.70 15.45
CA SER A 13 -13.70 -3.97 16.20
C SER A 13 -14.53 -5.07 15.52
N ALA A 14 -14.37 -5.17 14.20
CA ALA A 14 -15.22 -5.98 13.34
C ALA A 14 -14.38 -6.77 12.33
N GLN A 15 -14.98 -7.85 11.82
CA GLN A 15 -14.47 -8.64 10.71
C GLN A 15 -15.41 -8.47 9.52
N LEU A 16 -14.83 -8.25 8.33
CA LEU A 16 -15.56 -8.17 7.07
C LEU A 16 -14.86 -9.06 6.04
N GLU A 17 -15.52 -10.13 5.65
CA GLU A 17 -14.91 -11.12 4.77
C GLU A 17 -14.89 -10.64 3.30
N GLU A 18 -16.01 -10.15 2.77
CA GLU A 18 -16.09 -9.84 1.33
C GLU A 18 -16.91 -8.58 1.02
N LEU A 19 -16.27 -7.60 0.37
CA LEU A 19 -16.92 -6.38 -0.13
C LEU A 19 -16.58 -6.12 -1.61
N GLY A 20 -17.57 -6.34 -2.48
CA GLY A 20 -17.52 -5.98 -3.89
C GLY A 20 -18.35 -4.73 -4.21
N SER A 21 -17.74 -3.70 -4.83
CA SER A 21 -18.51 -2.54 -5.30
C SER A 21 -17.89 -1.80 -6.50
N ARG A 22 -18.64 -0.92 -7.16
CA ARG A 22 -18.01 -0.02 -8.15
C ARG A 22 -17.20 1.08 -7.45
N TYR A 23 -17.72 1.61 -6.35
CA TYR A 23 -17.07 2.64 -5.54
C TYR A 23 -17.14 2.21 -4.07
N ALA A 24 -15.98 2.02 -3.44
CA ALA A 24 -15.86 1.67 -2.04
C ALA A 24 -15.24 2.85 -1.27
N LEU A 25 -15.89 3.24 -0.18
CA LEU A 25 -15.32 4.06 0.88
C LEU A 25 -15.36 3.25 2.18
N VAL A 26 -14.18 2.96 2.73
CA VAL A 26 -14.04 2.12 3.91
C VAL A 26 -13.27 2.84 4.99
N TYR A 27 -13.84 2.82 6.19
CA TYR A 27 -13.19 3.23 7.43
C TYR A 27 -13.07 1.99 8.34
N ALA A 28 -11.85 1.54 8.58
CA ALA A 28 -11.53 0.41 9.42
C ALA A 28 -10.73 0.90 10.64
N ASN A 29 -11.25 0.65 11.84
CA ASN A 29 -10.55 0.87 13.09
C ASN A 29 -10.54 -0.43 13.89
N SER A 30 -9.36 -0.95 14.22
CA SER A 30 -9.26 -2.19 14.99
C SER A 30 -10.06 -3.32 14.34
N ALA A 31 -9.97 -3.42 13.01
CA ALA A 31 -10.82 -4.30 12.20
C ALA A 31 -9.98 -5.17 11.27
N GLN A 32 -10.56 -6.28 10.83
CA GLN A 32 -9.98 -7.17 9.82
C GLN A 32 -10.88 -7.16 8.58
N LEU A 33 -10.30 -6.88 7.42
CA LEU A 33 -10.99 -6.95 6.12
C LEU A 33 -10.24 -7.94 5.24
N GLU A 34 -10.90 -9.01 4.81
CA GLU A 34 -10.22 -10.10 4.09
C GLU A 34 -10.23 -9.86 2.58
N GLU A 35 -11.36 -9.47 1.97
CA GLU A 35 -11.43 -9.23 0.52
C GLU A 35 -12.19 -7.94 0.16
N LEU A 36 -11.47 -6.92 -0.32
CA LEU A 36 -12.04 -5.67 -0.82
C LEU A 36 -11.85 -5.50 -2.33
N GLY A 37 -12.89 -5.82 -3.09
CA GLY A 37 -12.92 -5.64 -4.55
C GLY A 37 -13.64 -4.37 -4.98
N SER A 38 -12.97 -3.45 -5.70
CA SER A 38 -13.69 -2.32 -6.31
C SER A 38 -13.09 -1.73 -7.58
N ARG A 39 -13.87 -0.92 -8.31
CA ARG A 39 -13.26 -0.10 -9.38
C ARG A 39 -12.51 1.09 -8.79
N TYR A 40 -13.04 1.71 -7.75
CA TYR A 40 -12.45 2.84 -7.04
C TYR A 40 -12.54 2.56 -5.54
N ALA A 41 -11.39 2.43 -4.88
CA ALA A 41 -11.27 2.21 -3.45
C ALA A 41 -10.67 3.44 -2.78
N LEU A 42 -11.32 3.91 -1.71
CA LEU A 42 -10.74 4.78 -0.72
C LEU A 42 -10.82 4.09 0.64
N VAL A 43 -9.66 3.77 1.21
CA VAL A 43 -9.55 3.02 2.46
C VAL A 43 -8.79 3.83 3.50
N TYR A 44 -9.39 3.97 4.67
CA TYR A 44 -8.75 4.48 5.87
C TYR A 44 -8.68 3.36 6.90
N ALA A 45 -7.47 2.93 7.21
CA ALA A 45 -7.17 1.85 8.15
C ALA A 45 -6.38 2.39 9.33
N ASN A 46 -6.92 2.22 10.53
CA ASN A 46 -6.22 2.49 11.78
C ASN A 46 -6.21 1.22 12.62
N SER A 47 -5.02 0.75 13.02
CA SER A 47 -4.91 -0.46 13.84
C SER A 47 -5.64 -1.66 13.22
N ALA A 48 -5.63 -1.76 11.90
CA ALA A 48 -6.44 -2.71 11.14
C ALA A 48 -5.57 -3.65 10.31
N GLN A 49 -6.13 -4.80 9.94
CA GLN A 49 -5.55 -5.75 9.01
C GLN A 49 -6.40 -5.78 7.74
N LEU A 50 -5.74 -5.69 6.60
CA LEU A 50 -6.32 -5.74 5.27
C LEU A 50 -5.60 -6.87 4.53
N GLU A 51 -6.28 -7.97 4.22
CA GLU A 51 -5.63 -9.10 3.56
C GLU A 51 -5.54 -8.83 2.06
N GLU A 52 -6.66 -8.80 1.33
CA GLU A 52 -6.68 -8.58 -0.12
C GLU A 52 -7.42 -7.29 -0.50
N LEU A 53 -6.71 -6.33 -1.11
CA LEU A 53 -7.29 -5.11 -1.66
C LEU A 53 -7.10 -5.05 -3.19
N GLY A 54 -8.15 -5.41 -3.92
CA GLY A 54 -8.18 -5.36 -5.38
C GLY A 54 -8.91 -4.12 -5.92
N SER A 55 -8.23 -3.25 -6.68
CA SER A 55 -8.93 -2.17 -7.38
C SER A 55 -8.34 -1.64 -8.67
N ARG A 56 -9.13 -0.93 -9.49
CA ARG A 56 -8.53 -0.17 -10.61
C ARG A 56 -7.80 1.07 -10.11
N TYR A 57 -8.36 1.76 -9.13
CA TYR A 57 -7.79 2.94 -8.49
C TYR A 57 -7.89 2.78 -6.98
N ALA A 58 -6.74 2.69 -6.31
CA ALA A 58 -6.64 2.58 -4.87
C ALA A 58 -6.07 3.87 -4.28
N LEU A 59 -6.74 4.39 -3.26
CA LEU A 59 -6.18 5.35 -2.33
C LEU A 59 -6.26 4.76 -0.92
N VAL A 60 -5.12 4.53 -0.29
CA VAL A 60 -5.02 3.87 1.02
C VAL A 60 -4.29 4.78 2.01
N TYR A 61 -4.91 4.97 3.16
CA TYR A 61 -4.31 5.59 4.33
C TYR A 61 -4.24 4.55 5.44
N ALA A 62 -3.04 4.10 5.76
CA ALA A 62 -2.75 3.08 6.78
C ALA A 62 -1.98 3.72 7.94
N ASN A 63 -2.54 3.64 9.13
CA ASN A 63 -1.87 4.03 10.37
C ASN A 63 -1.86 2.84 11.34
N SER A 64 -0.68 2.42 11.78
CA SER A 64 -0.55 1.27 12.70
C SER A 64 -1.25 0.02 12.14
N ALA A 65 -1.22 -0.17 10.83
CA ALA A 65 -2.02 -1.17 10.12
C ALA A 65 -1.14 -2.13 9.32
N GLN A 66 -1.68 -3.29 9.00
CA GLN A 66 -1.07 -4.29 8.12
C GLN A 66 -1.92 -4.38 6.85
N LEU A 67 -1.26 -4.37 5.70
CA LEU A 67 -1.86 -4.60 4.39
C LEU A 67 -1.04 -5.70 3.71
N GLU A 68 -1.62 -6.87 3.55
CA GLU A 68 -0.93 -8.04 2.99
C GLU A 68 -0.81 -7.89 1.48
N GLU A 69 -1.91 -7.75 0.75
CA GLU A 69 -1.90 -7.62 -0.70
C GLU A 69 -2.67 -6.39 -1.19
N LEU A 70 -2.00 -5.56 -2.01
CA LEU A 70 -2.64 -4.48 -2.77
C LEU A 70 -2.40 -4.62 -4.26
N GLY A 71 -3.42 -5.11 -4.97
CA GLY A 71 -3.48 -5.17 -6.41
C GLY A 71 -4.18 -3.94 -7.01
N SER A 72 -3.48 -3.12 -7.81
CA SER A 72 -4.16 -2.05 -8.54
C SER A 72 -3.57 -1.61 -9.88
N ARG A 73 -4.36 -0.88 -10.70
CA ARG A 73 -3.76 -0.18 -11.85
C ARG A 73 -3.04 1.08 -11.41
N TYR A 74 -3.63 1.83 -10.47
CA TYR A 74 -3.09 3.05 -9.91
C TYR A 74 -3.22 2.98 -8.40
N ALA A 75 -2.09 2.96 -7.69
CA ALA A 75 -2.02 2.96 -6.24
C ALA A 75 -1.46 4.29 -5.74
N LEU A 76 -2.14 4.88 -4.76
CA LEU A 76 -1.60 5.90 -3.89
C LEU A 76 -1.71 5.42 -2.45
N VAL A 77 -0.57 5.23 -1.79
CA VAL A 77 -0.49 4.66 -0.44
C VAL A 77 0.21 5.65 0.50
N TYR A 78 -0.43 5.90 1.64
CA TYR A 78 0.14 6.61 2.76
C TYR A 78 0.21 5.66 3.95
N ALA A 79 1.41 5.25 4.33
CA ALA A 79 1.69 4.31 5.41
C ALA A 79 2.43 5.03 6.54
N ASN A 80 1.86 5.00 7.74
CA ASN A 80 2.52 5.48 8.96
C ASN A 80 2.51 4.37 10.01
N SER A 81 3.70 3.98 10.50
CA SER A 81 3.81 2.89 11.48
C SER A 81 3.14 1.61 11.00
N ALA A 82 3.23 1.32 9.70
CA ALA A 82 2.44 0.29 9.03
C ALA A 82 3.33 -0.69 8.27
N GLN A 83 2.77 -1.86 7.96
CA GLN A 83 3.40 -2.89 7.13
C GLN A 83 2.59 -3.05 5.84
N LEU A 84 3.29 -3.10 4.71
CA LEU A 84 2.76 -3.46 3.40
C LEU A 84 3.60 -4.61 2.86
N GLU A 85 3.02 -5.79 2.77
CA GLU A 85 3.77 -6.98 2.32
C GLU A 85 3.90 -6.94 0.80
N GLU A 86 2.80 -6.96 0.05
CA GLU A 86 2.80 -6.95 -1.41
C GLU A 86 2.05 -5.74 -2.01
N LEU A 87 2.71 -5.01 -2.90
CA LEU A 87 2.09 -4.00 -3.76
C LEU A 87 2.33 -4.30 -5.24
N GLY A 88 1.29 -4.80 -5.90
CA GLY A 88 1.25 -4.95 -7.35
C GLY A 88 0.56 -3.77 -8.04
N SER A 89 1.29 -2.96 -8.84
CA SER A 89 0.61 -1.93 -9.64
C SER A 89 1.22 -1.54 -10.97
N ARG A 90 0.44 -0.87 -11.84
CA ARG A 90 1.05 -0.23 -13.02
C ARG A 90 1.73 1.08 -12.64
N TYR A 91 1.11 1.86 -11.76
CA TYR A 91 1.62 3.13 -11.27
C TYR A 91 1.46 3.16 -9.74
N ALA A 92 2.58 3.22 -9.03
CA ALA A 92 2.62 3.31 -7.57
C ALA A 92 3.17 4.68 -7.16
N LEU A 93 2.47 5.34 -6.25
CA LEU A 93 3.00 6.43 -5.44
C LEU A 93 2.86 6.05 -3.97
N VAL A 94 3.98 5.95 -3.27
CA VAL A 94 4.01 5.47 -1.88
C VAL A 94 4.70 6.50 -0.99
N TYR A 95 4.05 6.83 0.12
CA TYR A 95 4.60 7.62 1.21
C TYR A 95 4.64 6.76 2.47
N ALA A 96 5.83 6.44 2.94
CA ALA A 96 6.09 5.58 4.07
C ALA A 96 6.83 6.35 5.17
N ASN A 97 6.26 6.36 6.38
CA ASN A 97 6.90 6.87 7.57
C ASN A 97 6.90 5.80 8.66
N SER A 98 8.07 5.45 9.17
CA SER A 98 8.20 4.40 10.21
C SER A 98 7.53 3.09 9.77
N ALA A 99 7.67 2.71 8.51
CA ALA A 99 6.92 1.63 7.89
C ALA A 99 7.85 0.59 7.25
N GLN A 100 7.33 -0.62 7.03
CA GLN A 100 7.99 -1.70 6.31
C GLN A 100 7.22 -1.98 5.02
N LEU A 101 7.94 -2.02 3.90
CA LEU A 101 7.39 -2.34 2.57
C LEU A 101 8.24 -3.48 2.01
N GLU A 102 7.68 -4.66 1.78
CA GLU A 102 8.48 -5.87 1.49
C GLU A 102 8.60 -6.21 0.01
N GLU A 103 7.51 -6.19 -0.75
CA GLU A 103 7.50 -6.54 -2.17
C GLU A 103 6.75 -5.48 -2.97
N LEU A 104 7.49 -4.61 -3.67
CA LEU A 104 6.89 -3.49 -4.40
C LEU A 104 7.07 -3.65 -5.91
N GLY A 105 6.10 -4.30 -6.56
CA GLY A 105 6.08 -4.53 -8.00
C GLY A 105 5.36 -3.44 -8.77
N SER A 106 6.06 -2.67 -9.62
CA SER A 106 5.36 -1.75 -10.53
C SER A 106 6.00 -1.43 -11.87
N ARG A 107 5.22 -0.90 -12.82
CA ARG A 107 5.84 -0.32 -14.04
C ARG A 107 6.50 1.03 -13.76
N TYR A 108 5.86 1.86 -12.94
CA TYR A 108 6.35 3.16 -12.54
C TYR A 108 6.16 3.31 -11.03
N ALA A 109 7.26 3.45 -10.30
CA ALA A 109 7.28 3.65 -8.85
C ALA A 109 7.81 5.04 -8.51
N LEU A 110 7.09 5.75 -7.63
CA LEU A 110 7.60 6.88 -6.88
C LEU A 110 7.44 6.59 -5.39
N VAL A 111 8.54 6.53 -4.66
CA VAL A 111 8.55 6.16 -3.24
C VAL A 111 9.21 7.26 -2.42
N TYR A 112 8.54 7.67 -1.35
CA TYR A 112 9.07 8.54 -0.31
C TYR A 112 9.08 7.77 1.01
N ALA A 113 10.27 7.49 1.53
CA ALA A 113 10.51 6.68 2.71
C ALA A 113 11.24 7.51 3.77
N ASN A 114 10.68 7.57 4.97
CA ASN A 114 11.30 8.18 6.14
C ASN A 114 11.28 7.19 7.32
N SER A 115 12.45 6.87 7.87
CA SER A 115 12.57 5.88 8.95
C SER A 115 11.94 4.54 8.59
N ALA A 116 12.07 4.11 7.34
CA ALA A 116 11.33 2.98 6.78
C ALA A 116 12.27 1.89 6.26
N GLN A 117 11.77 0.68 6.13
CA GLN A 117 12.43 -0.43 5.45
C GLN A 117 11.71 -0.67 4.12
N LEU A 118 12.50 -0.78 3.05
CA LEU A 118 12.04 -1.11 1.72
C LEU A 118 12.83 -2.33 1.28
N GLU A 119 12.16 -3.46 1.18
CA GLU A 119 12.71 -4.70 0.65
C GLU A 119 12.11 -4.87 -0.76
N GLU A 120 12.79 -5.63 -1.62
CA GLU A 120 12.37 -6.03 -2.98
C GLU A 120 11.55 -5.01 -3.80
N LEU A 121 12.17 -3.89 -4.19
CA LEU A 121 11.55 -2.95 -5.14
C LEU A 121 11.77 -3.40 -6.59
N GLY A 122 10.77 -4.02 -7.21
CA GLY A 122 10.77 -4.37 -8.62
C GLY A 122 10.08 -3.33 -9.49
N SER A 123 10.81 -2.60 -10.35
CA SER A 123 10.16 -1.68 -11.29
C SER A 123 10.80 -1.51 -12.67
N ARG A 124 10.04 -0.99 -13.65
CA ARG A 124 10.67 -0.51 -14.90
C ARG A 124 11.30 0.86 -14.72
N TYR A 125 10.62 1.76 -14.02
CA TYR A 125 11.07 3.11 -13.73
C TYR A 125 10.82 3.42 -12.25
N ALA A 126 11.88 3.64 -11.49
CA ALA A 126 11.81 3.98 -10.08
C ALA A 126 12.41 5.35 -9.80
N LEU A 127 11.72 6.12 -8.95
CA LEU A 127 12.26 7.27 -8.25
C LEU A 127 12.04 7.07 -6.75
N VAL A 128 13.12 7.04 -5.98
CA VAL A 128 13.08 6.77 -4.53
C VAL A 128 13.73 7.92 -3.77
N TYR A 129 13.02 8.45 -2.78
CA TYR A 129 13.54 9.40 -1.80
C TYR A 129 13.52 8.74 -0.43
N ALA A 130 14.69 8.54 0.15
CA ALA A 130 14.89 7.80 1.38
C ALA A 130 15.63 8.66 2.42
N ASN A 131 15.06 8.78 3.63
CA ASN A 131 15.70 9.41 4.77
C ASN A 131 15.68 8.45 5.95
N SER A 132 16.85 8.13 6.51
CA SER A 132 16.99 7.21 7.65
C SER A 132 16.34 5.84 7.37
N ALA A 133 16.49 5.35 6.15
CA ALA A 133 15.79 4.15 5.67
C ALA A 133 16.77 3.01 5.36
N GLN A 134 16.27 1.79 5.32
CA GLN A 134 16.97 0.63 4.76
C GLN A 134 16.31 0.27 3.43
N LEU A 135 17.13 0.07 2.41
CA LEU A 135 16.71 -0.28 1.07
C LEU A 135 17.47 -1.55 0.67
N GLU A 136 16.74 -2.62 0.41
CA GLU A 136 17.26 -3.93 0.04
C GLU A 136 16.68 -4.34 -1.32
N GLU A 137 17.47 -5.03 -2.15
CA GLU A 137 17.04 -5.63 -3.42
C GLU A 137 16.26 -4.70 -4.38
N LEU A 138 16.82 -3.52 -4.68
CA LEU A 138 16.21 -2.60 -5.65
C LEU A 138 16.47 -3.02 -7.11
N GLY A 139 15.50 -3.70 -7.73
CA GLY A 139 15.52 -4.10 -9.14
C GLY A 139 14.83 -3.08 -10.05
N SER A 140 15.58 -2.36 -10.91
CA SER A 140 14.95 -1.47 -11.89
C SER A 140 15.69 -1.29 -13.20
N ARG A 141 14.96 -1.11 -14.32
CA ARG A 141 15.58 -0.77 -15.62
C ARG A 141 16.12 0.66 -15.63
N TYR A 142 15.38 1.59 -15.03
CA TYR A 142 15.81 2.97 -14.83
C TYR A 142 15.47 3.36 -13.39
N ALA A 143 16.47 3.79 -12.64
CA ALA A 143 16.30 4.18 -11.25
C ALA A 143 17.03 5.49 -10.94
N LEU A 144 16.41 6.31 -10.10
CA LEU A 144 17.04 7.43 -9.44
C LEU A 144 16.72 7.35 -7.95
N VAL A 145 17.77 7.29 -7.12
CA VAL A 145 17.64 7.15 -5.66
C VAL A 145 18.33 8.33 -4.99
N TYR A 146 17.57 9.03 -4.15
CA TYR A 146 18.05 10.08 -3.26
C TYR A 146 18.00 9.56 -1.83
N ALA A 147 19.17 9.30 -1.25
CA ALA A 147 19.30 8.73 0.07
C ALA A 147 20.02 9.69 1.03
N ASN A 148 19.45 9.92 2.20
CA ASN A 148 20.08 10.61 3.33
C ASN A 148 20.05 9.69 4.55
N SER A 149 21.21 9.39 5.13
CA SER A 149 21.33 8.43 6.24
C SER A 149 20.67 7.08 5.96
N ALA A 150 20.65 6.64 4.70
CA ALA A 150 20.03 5.37 4.31
C ALA A 150 21.10 4.30 4.06
N GLN A 151 20.75 3.05 4.37
CA GLN A 151 21.52 1.88 3.99
C GLN A 151 20.94 1.32 2.69
N LEU A 152 21.81 1.03 1.73
CA LEU A 152 21.44 0.40 0.48
C LEU A 152 22.19 -0.93 0.37
N THR A 153 21.47 -2.02 0.53
CA THR A 153 21.90 -3.40 0.28
C THR A 153 21.34 -3.87 -1.05
N LYS A 154 22.06 -4.78 -1.70
CA LYS A 154 21.74 -5.29 -3.03
C LYS A 154 21.43 -6.76 -2.96
#